data_AF-A0A1J5PG26-F1
#
_entry.id   AF-A0A1J5PG26-F1
#
_cell.length_a   1.000
_cell.length_b   1.000
_cell.length_c   1.000
_cell.angle_alpha   90.00
_cell.angle_beta   90.00
_cell.angle_gamma   90.00
#
_symmetry.space_group_name_H-M   'P 1'
#
loop_
_entity.id
_entity.type
_entity.pdbx_description
1 polymer ?
#
loop_
_entity_poly.entity_id
_entity_poly.type
_entity_poly.pdbx_seq_one_letter_code
_entity_poly.pdbx_strand_id
1 'polypeptide(L)'
;MNLAAVADMRAKFPDLDLVLIESGGDNLAATFSPELADLTIYVIDVAAGDKIPSKGGPGITRSDLLVINKIDLAPHVGASLEKMDTDARRMRGERPFVMTNLKKSEGLDRIIAFIEAKGGLGRPARAKVS
;
A
#
# COMPACT_ATOMS: atom_id res chain seq x y z
N MET A 1 -9.30 -3.13 -20.44
CA MET A 1 -9.43 -4.45 -19.79
C MET A 1 -9.76 -4.30 -18.31
N ASN A 2 -8.91 -3.67 -17.49
CA ASN A 2 -9.17 -3.50 -16.05
C ASN A 2 -10.44 -2.68 -15.73
N LEU A 3 -10.67 -1.57 -16.44
CA LEU A 3 -11.89 -0.76 -16.24
C LEU A 3 -13.20 -1.52 -16.53
N ALA A 4 -13.17 -2.46 -17.49
CA ALA A 4 -14.34 -3.29 -17.77
C ALA A 4 -14.60 -4.25 -16.61
N ALA A 5 -13.55 -4.88 -16.07
CA ALA A 5 -13.69 -5.74 -14.89
C ALA A 5 -14.19 -4.96 -13.66
N VAL A 6 -13.73 -3.73 -13.45
CA VAL A 6 -14.25 -2.85 -12.39
C VAL A 6 -15.73 -2.52 -12.62
N ALA A 7 -16.13 -2.21 -13.85
CA ALA A 7 -17.54 -1.97 -14.18
C ALA A 7 -18.42 -3.21 -13.92
N ASP A 8 -17.94 -4.40 -14.27
CA ASP A 8 -18.63 -5.67 -14.01
C ASP A 8 -18.78 -5.93 -12.50
N MET A 9 -17.74 -5.65 -11.69
CA MET A 9 -17.82 -5.77 -10.24
C MET A 9 -18.85 -4.80 -9.64
N ARG A 10 -18.89 -3.55 -10.11
CA ARG A 10 -19.87 -2.55 -9.67
C ARG A 10 -21.31 -2.95 -10.03
N ALA A 11 -21.51 -3.56 -11.20
CA ALA A 11 -22.83 -4.07 -11.60
C ALA A 11 -23.24 -5.29 -10.77
N LYS A 12 -22.28 -6.17 -10.44
CA LYS A 12 -22.53 -7.41 -9.69
C LYS A 12 -22.77 -7.17 -8.19
N PHE A 13 -22.14 -6.13 -7.63
CA PHE A 13 -22.21 -5.81 -6.21
C PHE A 13 -22.66 -4.35 -6.03
N PRO A 14 -23.98 -4.08 -5.91
CA PRO A 14 -24.51 -2.73 -5.80
C PRO A 14 -24.04 -1.96 -4.56
N ASP A 15 -23.76 -2.67 -3.46
CA ASP A 15 -23.28 -2.12 -2.18
C ASP A 15 -21.74 -2.19 -2.06
N LEU A 16 -21.03 -2.14 -3.19
CA LEU A 16 -19.57 -2.26 -3.22
C LEU A 16 -18.88 -0.99 -2.71
N ASP A 17 -18.19 -1.09 -1.58
CA ASP A 17 -17.43 0.02 -0.99
C ASP A 17 -16.00 0.16 -1.53
N LEU A 18 -15.36 -0.97 -1.87
CA LEU A 18 -13.93 -1.02 -2.20
C LEU A 18 -13.63 -2.10 -3.24
N VAL A 19 -12.80 -1.77 -4.23
CA VAL A 19 -12.18 -2.73 -5.17
C VAL A 19 -10.67 -2.67 -5.01
N LEU A 20 -10.06 -3.81 -4.72
CA LEU A 20 -8.60 -3.95 -4.70
C LEU A 20 -8.11 -4.46 -6.05
N ILE A 21 -7.19 -3.73 -6.66
CA ILE A 21 -6.55 -4.09 -7.94
C ILE A 21 -5.08 -4.39 -7.65
N GLU A 22 -4.70 -5.66 -7.78
CA GLU A 22 -3.30 -6.08 -7.65
C GLU A 22 -2.60 -5.99 -9.02
N SER A 23 -1.38 -5.46 -9.04
CA SER A 23 -0.55 -5.53 -10.24
C SER A 23 0.10 -6.91 -10.34
N GLY A 24 0.46 -7.36 -11.55
CA GLY A 24 1.09 -8.67 -11.76
C GLY A 24 2.51 -8.81 -11.20
N GLY A 25 3.01 -7.85 -10.41
CA GLY A 25 4.39 -7.77 -9.95
C GLY A 25 5.33 -7.27 -11.05
N ASP A 26 5.60 -5.97 -11.07
CA ASP A 26 6.55 -5.35 -11.99
C ASP A 26 7.56 -4.49 -11.22
N ASN A 27 8.60 -4.04 -11.91
CA ASN A 27 9.71 -3.26 -11.40
C ASN A 27 9.27 -1.91 -10.77
N LEU A 28 10.24 -1.18 -10.20
CA LEU A 28 10.05 0.07 -9.46
C LEU A 28 9.32 1.19 -10.23
N ALA A 29 9.18 1.07 -11.55
CA ALA A 29 8.47 2.02 -12.41
C ALA A 29 6.95 1.79 -12.50
N ALA A 30 6.45 0.65 -12.03
CA ALA A 30 5.05 0.29 -12.17
C ALA A 30 4.15 1.25 -11.37
N THR A 31 3.23 1.91 -12.08
CA THR A 31 2.18 2.77 -11.50
C THR A 31 0.85 2.45 -12.14
N PHE A 32 -0.23 2.67 -11.40
CA PHE A 32 -1.57 2.66 -11.96
C PHE A 32 -1.88 4.01 -12.59
N SER A 33 -2.64 3.99 -13.69
CA SER A 33 -3.23 5.21 -14.24
C SER A 33 -4.17 5.82 -13.20
N PRO A 34 -4.20 7.16 -13.03
CA PRO A 34 -5.21 7.84 -12.22
C PRO A 34 -6.64 7.52 -12.64
N GLU A 35 -6.86 7.12 -13.89
CA GLU A 35 -8.19 6.68 -14.37
C GLU A 35 -8.62 5.33 -13.79
N LEU A 36 -7.69 4.53 -13.28
CA LEU A 36 -7.94 3.17 -12.80
C LEU A 36 -7.98 3.08 -11.26
N ALA A 37 -7.18 3.89 -10.55
CA ALA A 37 -7.04 3.78 -9.11
C ALA A 37 -7.08 5.15 -8.43
N ASP A 38 -8.03 5.33 -7.51
CA ASP A 38 -8.14 6.53 -6.68
C ASP A 38 -7.02 6.62 -5.63
N LEU A 39 -6.58 5.46 -5.13
CA LEU A 39 -5.49 5.31 -4.17
C LEU A 39 -4.52 4.24 -4.64
N THR A 40 -3.23 4.51 -4.42
CA THR A 40 -2.14 3.61 -4.77
C THR A 40 -1.34 3.22 -3.53
N ILE A 41 -1.25 1.92 -3.28
CA ILE A 41 -0.39 1.33 -2.25
C ILE A 41 0.75 0.60 -2.95
N TYR A 42 1.98 1.02 -2.69
CA TYR A 42 3.16 0.37 -3.24
C TYR A 42 3.82 -0.50 -2.17
N VAL A 43 4.05 -1.77 -2.47
CA VAL A 43 4.57 -2.75 -1.49
C VAL A 43 5.95 -3.21 -1.94
N ILE A 44 6.94 -3.01 -1.07
CA ILE A 44 8.29 -3.59 -1.20
C ILE A 44 8.53 -4.53 -0.01
N ASP A 45 9.57 -5.36 -0.10
CA ASP A 45 10.00 -6.18 1.04
C ASP A 45 11.47 -6.00 1.38
N VAL A 46 11.80 -6.26 2.65
CA VAL A 46 13.16 -6.15 3.19
C VAL A 46 14.12 -7.16 2.56
N ALA A 47 13.63 -8.33 2.13
CA ALA A 47 14.46 -9.36 1.51
C ALA A 47 15.00 -8.94 0.13
N ALA A 48 14.34 -7.99 -0.55
CA ALA A 48 14.86 -7.36 -1.77
C ALA A 48 16.05 -6.41 -1.53
N GLY A 49 16.38 -6.12 -0.26
CA GLY A 49 17.58 -5.38 0.15
C GLY A 49 17.31 -3.97 0.67
N ASP A 50 18.17 -3.51 1.59
CA ASP A 50 18.01 -2.22 2.28
C ASP A 50 18.19 -0.97 1.39
N LYS A 51 18.72 -1.14 0.17
CA LYS A 51 18.89 -0.06 -0.81
C LYS A 51 17.61 0.20 -1.62
N ILE A 52 16.58 -0.64 -1.53
CA ILE A 52 15.37 -0.49 -2.36
C ILE A 52 14.72 0.89 -2.18
N PRO A 53 14.49 1.42 -0.96
CA PRO A 53 13.95 2.77 -0.77
C PRO A 53 14.76 3.85 -1.49
N SER A 54 16.10 3.76 -1.44
CA SER A 54 17.00 4.75 -2.05
C SER A 54 16.95 4.79 -3.59
N LYS A 55 16.52 3.69 -4.24
CA LYS A 55 16.38 3.63 -5.70
C LYS A 55 15.27 4.53 -6.23
N GLY A 56 14.31 4.91 -5.38
CA GLY A 56 13.21 5.77 -5.78
C GLY A 56 12.31 5.12 -6.83
N GLY A 57 11.97 5.89 -7.86
CA GLY A 57 10.91 5.53 -8.79
C GLY A 57 9.53 5.95 -8.29
N PRO A 58 8.53 5.93 -9.18
CA PRO A 58 7.23 6.48 -8.89
C PRO A 58 6.45 5.70 -7.82
N GLY A 59 6.63 4.38 -7.73
CA GLY A 59 6.05 3.59 -6.66
C GLY A 59 6.56 4.01 -5.28
N ILE A 60 7.86 4.31 -5.15
CA ILE A 60 8.43 4.75 -3.87
C ILE A 60 8.16 6.23 -3.60
N THR A 61 8.22 7.10 -4.60
CA THR A 61 8.19 8.56 -4.38
C THR A 61 6.78 9.16 -4.44
N ARG A 62 5.84 8.53 -5.16
CA ARG A 62 4.53 9.12 -5.47
C ARG A 62 3.31 8.34 -5.01
N SER A 63 3.45 7.05 -4.66
CA SER A 63 2.33 6.28 -4.10
C SER A 63 1.74 6.95 -2.86
N ASP A 64 0.44 6.82 -2.67
CA ASP A 64 -0.26 7.39 -1.52
C ASP A 64 0.21 6.75 -0.22
N LEU A 65 0.53 5.45 -0.25
CA LEU A 65 1.17 4.72 0.84
C LEU A 65 2.26 3.79 0.31
N LEU A 66 3.45 3.84 0.93
CA LEU A 66 4.48 2.82 0.77
C LEU A 66 4.42 1.84 1.94
N VAL A 67 4.46 0.55 1.64
CA VAL A 67 4.56 -0.54 2.62
C VAL A 67 5.91 -1.22 2.46
N ILE A 68 6.67 -1.29 3.55
CA ILE A 68 7.97 -1.99 3.64
C ILE A 68 7.74 -3.25 4.49
N ASN A 69 7.47 -4.37 3.83
CA ASN A 69 7.03 -5.61 4.47
C ASN A 69 8.19 -6.57 4.79
N LYS A 70 7.90 -7.57 5.61
CA LYS A 70 8.81 -8.65 6.03
C LYS A 70 10.00 -8.15 6.85
N ILE A 71 9.77 -7.19 7.75
CA ILE A 71 10.82 -6.61 8.60
C ILE A 71 11.55 -7.63 9.48
N ASP A 72 10.90 -8.75 9.79
CA ASP A 72 11.48 -9.88 10.49
C ASP A 72 12.61 -10.57 9.73
N LEU A 73 12.69 -10.38 8.41
CA LEU A 73 13.75 -10.95 7.59
C LEU A 73 15.05 -10.14 7.63
N ALA A 74 15.05 -8.92 8.18
CA ALA A 74 16.21 -8.03 8.18
C ALA A 74 17.51 -8.70 8.68
N PRO A 75 17.52 -9.44 9.82
CA PRO A 75 18.73 -10.10 10.32
C PRO A 75 19.23 -11.23 9.41
N HIS A 76 18.35 -11.82 8.60
CA HIS A 76 18.66 -12.95 7.74
C HIS A 76 19.23 -12.55 6.38
N VAL A 77 18.97 -11.31 5.94
CA VAL A 77 19.42 -10.79 4.64
C VAL A 77 20.44 -9.66 4.77
N GLY A 78 20.87 -9.33 6.00
CA GLY A 78 21.84 -8.27 6.27
C GLY A 78 21.31 -6.86 5.94
N ALA A 79 19.99 -6.65 6.03
CA ALA A 79 19.37 -5.36 5.75
C ALA A 79 19.26 -4.50 7.01
N SER A 80 19.59 -3.20 6.90
CA SER A 80 19.34 -2.24 7.98
C SER A 80 17.95 -1.59 7.85
N LEU A 81 17.08 -1.85 8.82
CA LEU A 81 15.77 -1.18 8.90
C LEU A 81 15.90 0.34 9.10
N GLU A 82 16.89 0.78 9.89
CA GLU A 82 17.15 2.20 10.12
C GLU A 82 17.50 2.94 8.83
N LYS A 83 18.32 2.32 7.97
CA LYS A 83 18.66 2.86 6.66
C LYS A 83 17.43 2.92 5.76
N MET A 84 16.61 1.86 5.75
CA MET A 84 15.37 1.85 4.97
C MET A 84 14.40 2.95 5.40
N ASP A 85 14.28 3.22 6.71
CA ASP A 85 13.44 4.30 7.26
C ASP A 85 13.97 5.67 6.80
N THR A 86 15.27 5.90 6.96
CA THR A 86 15.94 7.16 6.56
C THR A 86 15.77 7.42 5.06
N ASP A 87 16.02 6.42 4.22
CA ASP A 87 15.87 6.56 2.77
C ASP A 87 14.41 6.71 2.36
N ALA A 88 13.47 6.00 2.98
CA ALA A 88 12.05 6.16 2.70
C ALA A 88 11.57 7.58 3.02
N ARG A 89 11.94 8.14 4.19
CA ARG A 89 11.64 9.54 4.56
C ARG A 89 12.21 10.53 3.54
N ARG A 90 13.48 10.36 3.17
CA ARG A 90 14.16 11.22 2.21
C ARG A 90 13.46 11.20 0.84
N MET A 91 13.06 10.02 0.37
CA MET A 91 12.46 9.87 -0.96
C MET A 91 10.97 10.26 -1.01
N ARG A 92 10.27 10.25 0.13
CA ARG A 92 8.82 10.48 0.20
C ARG A 92 8.42 11.85 0.74
N GLY A 93 9.31 12.54 1.45
CA GLY A 93 8.96 13.74 2.20
C GLY A 93 7.87 13.43 3.22
N GLU A 94 6.77 14.19 3.19
CA GLU A 94 5.62 14.02 4.08
C GLU A 94 4.71 12.82 3.72
N ARG A 95 4.94 12.13 2.60
CA ARG A 95 4.07 11.01 2.19
C ARG A 95 4.29 9.80 3.13
N PRO A 96 3.21 9.18 3.64
CA PRO A 96 3.32 8.17 4.68
C PRO A 96 3.92 6.87 4.16
N PHE A 97 4.58 6.13 5.04
CA PHE A 97 4.96 4.74 4.82
C PHE A 97 4.82 3.93 6.11
N VAL A 98 4.70 2.61 5.97
CA VAL A 98 4.58 1.68 7.09
C VAL A 98 5.59 0.55 6.92
N MET A 99 6.44 0.37 7.94
CA MET A 99 7.21 -0.86 8.12
C MET A 99 6.34 -1.91 8.80
N THR A 100 6.31 -3.12 8.27
CA THR A 100 5.35 -4.15 8.69
C THR A 100 5.90 -5.56 8.66
N ASN A 101 5.40 -6.39 9.56
CA ASN A 101 5.42 -7.84 9.44
C ASN A 101 3.98 -8.35 9.30
N LEU A 102 3.52 -8.50 8.06
CA LEU A 102 2.15 -8.95 7.79
C LEU A 102 1.89 -10.40 8.22
N LYS A 103 2.91 -11.25 8.42
CA LYS A 103 2.72 -12.60 9.00
C LYS A 103 2.32 -12.54 10.47
N LYS A 104 2.70 -11.49 11.19
CA LYS A 104 2.34 -11.24 12.60
C LYS A 104 1.31 -10.14 12.77
N SER A 105 0.75 -9.63 11.66
CA SER A 105 -0.16 -8.48 11.64
C SER A 105 0.43 -7.19 12.22
N GLU A 106 1.75 -7.09 12.34
CA GLU A 106 2.43 -5.90 12.86
C GLU A 106 2.34 -4.76 11.84
N GLY A 107 1.75 -3.63 12.21
CA GLY A 107 1.54 -2.48 11.32
C GLY A 107 0.37 -2.63 10.34
N LEU A 108 -0.36 -3.74 10.38
CA LEU A 108 -1.57 -3.95 9.56
C LEU A 108 -2.67 -2.94 9.91
N ASP A 109 -2.84 -2.65 11.19
CA ASP A 109 -3.76 -1.64 11.73
C ASP A 109 -3.54 -0.26 11.10
N ARG A 110 -2.28 0.15 10.91
CA ARG A 110 -1.92 1.43 10.29
C ARG A 110 -2.27 1.47 8.80
N ILE A 111 -2.15 0.33 8.11
CA ILE A 111 -2.53 0.21 6.69
C ILE A 111 -4.06 0.28 6.56
N ILE A 112 -4.80 -0.43 7.41
CA ILE A 112 -6.28 -0.38 7.44
C ILE A 112 -6.74 1.05 7.71
N ALA A 113 -6.24 1.69 8.77
CA ALA A 113 -6.61 3.05 9.13
C ALA A 113 -6.31 4.06 8.00
N PHE A 114 -5.22 3.86 7.27
CA PHE A 114 -4.92 4.66 6.08
C PHE A 114 -5.99 4.48 4.99
N ILE A 115 -6.33 3.23 4.65
CA ILE A 115 -7.33 2.91 3.61
C ILE A 115 -8.70 3.47 4.02
N GLU A 116 -9.12 3.30 5.27
CA GLU A 116 -10.39 3.81 5.76
C GLU A 116 -10.46 5.34 5.67
N ALA A 117 -9.42 6.03 6.15
CA ALA A 117 -9.38 7.48 6.17
C ALA A 117 -9.27 8.09 4.77
N LYS A 118 -8.44 7.52 3.89
CA LYS A 118 -8.22 8.05 2.54
C LYS A 118 -9.28 7.61 1.54
N GLY A 119 -9.84 6.42 1.72
CA GLY A 119 -10.92 5.88 0.89
C GLY A 119 -12.31 6.39 1.27
N GLY A 120 -12.42 7.17 2.35
CA GLY A 120 -13.73 7.65 2.83
C GLY A 120 -14.61 6.53 3.39
N LEU A 121 -14.02 5.40 3.77
CA LEU A 121 -14.72 4.24 4.32
C LEU A 121 -14.98 4.46 5.83
N GLY A 122 -15.79 5.48 6.13
CA GLY A 122 -16.33 5.67 7.47
C GLY A 122 -17.36 4.58 7.77
N ARG A 123 -17.30 4.01 8.98
CA ARG A 123 -18.33 3.08 9.48
C ARG A 123 -19.72 3.68 9.20
N PRO A 124 -20.63 3.00 8.48
CA PRO A 124 -22.02 3.44 8.46
C PRO A 124 -22.49 3.49 9.91
N ALA A 125 -23.13 4.59 10.30
CA ALA A 125 -23.79 4.67 11.59
C ALA A 125 -24.64 3.41 11.73
N ARG A 126 -24.35 2.57 12.74
CA ARG A 126 -25.20 1.41 13.05
C ARG A 126 -26.62 1.96 13.12
N ALA A 127 -27.48 1.53 12.20
CA ALA A 127 -28.90 1.83 12.27
C ALA A 127 -29.34 1.42 13.68
N LYS A 128 -29.82 2.39 14.47
CA LYS A 128 -30.47 2.08 15.74
C LYS A 128 -31.68 1.23 15.39
N VAL A 129 -31.57 -0.07 15.64
CA VAL A 129 -32.75 -0.93 15.70
C VAL A 129 -33.57 -0.40 16.86
N SER A 130 -34.77 0.08 16.54
CA SER A 130 -35.79 0.52 17.50
C SER A 130 -36.51 -0.68 18.07
#